data_AF-A0A960YYV0-F1
#
_entry.id   AF-A0A960YYV0-F1
#
_cell.length_a   1.000
_cell.length_b   1.000
_cell.length_c   1.000
_cell.angle_alpha   90.00
_cell.angle_beta   90.00
_cell.angle_gamma   90.00
#
_symmetry.space_group_name_H-M   'P 1'
#
loop_
_entity.id
_entity.type
_entity.pdbx_description
1 polymer ?
#
loop_
_entity_poly.entity_id
_entity_poly.type
_entity_poly.pdbx_seq_one_letter_code
_entity_poly.pdbx_strand_id
1 'polypeptide(L)'
;MATKNALTNQKLGERFENAFTLVNYAIEMAKTLVQKGEELSQNPANIVLDAIAENRDLPGSLEEKKMVFSDNTEKEPSEEKFMAV
;
A
#
# COMPACT_ATOMS: atom_id res chain seq x y z
N MET A 1 -16.20 -24.39 3.05
CA MET A 1 -15.45 -23.55 4.01
C MET A 1 -14.81 -22.43 3.21
N ALA A 2 -15.25 -21.18 3.37
CA ALA A 2 -14.55 -20.06 2.76
C ALA A 2 -13.17 -19.99 3.40
N THR A 3 -12.12 -20.18 2.60
CA THR A 3 -10.75 -19.91 3.02
C THR A 3 -10.72 -18.44 3.44
N LYS A 4 -10.75 -18.18 4.75
CA LYS A 4 -10.41 -16.85 5.29
C LYS A 4 -9.04 -16.55 4.73
N ASN A 5 -8.96 -15.71 3.70
CA ASN A 5 -7.70 -15.24 3.16
C ASN A 5 -6.99 -14.56 4.32
N ALA A 6 -6.04 -15.26 4.93
CA ALA A 6 -5.35 -14.76 6.09
C ALA A 6 -4.61 -13.49 5.68
N LEU A 7 -4.76 -12.45 6.50
CA LEU A 7 -3.97 -11.23 6.36
C LEU A 7 -2.51 -11.62 6.64
N THR A 8 -1.68 -11.69 5.61
CA THR A 8 -0.26 -12.04 5.73
C THR A 8 0.63 -10.87 5.35
N ASN A 9 1.82 -10.81 5.97
CA ASN A 9 2.83 -9.82 5.61
C ASN A 9 3.26 -9.92 4.14
N GLN A 10 3.18 -11.11 3.55
CA GLN A 10 3.43 -11.31 2.11
C GLN A 10 2.41 -10.53 1.27
N LYS A 11 1.12 -10.70 1.55
CA LYS A 11 0.04 -10.00 0.83
C LYS A 11 0.11 -8.48 1.01
N LEU A 12 0.41 -8.02 2.22
CA LEU A 12 0.55 -6.59 2.51
C LEU A 12 1.80 -5.99 1.86
N GLY A 13 2.89 -6.75 1.80
CA GLY A 13 4.19 -6.30 1.28
C GLY A 13 4.23 -6.12 -0.23
N GLU A 14 3.35 -6.76 -1.00
CA GLU A 14 3.26 -6.61 -2.47
C GLU A 14 3.08 -5.14 -2.93
N ARG A 15 2.58 -4.28 -2.05
CA ARG A 15 2.26 -2.87 -2.34
C ARG A 15 3.35 -1.88 -1.95
N PHE A 16 4.40 -2.35 -1.29
CA PHE A 16 5.44 -1.50 -0.73
C PHE A 16 6.81 -1.99 -1.16
N GLU A 17 7.72 -1.05 -1.37
CA GLU A 17 9.11 -1.34 -1.76
C GLU A 17 9.80 -2.31 -0.77
N ASN A 18 9.48 -2.20 0.51
CA ASN A 18 10.00 -3.06 1.56
C ASN A 18 9.09 -3.07 2.80
N ALA A 19 9.35 -4.00 3.72
CA ALA A 19 8.58 -4.18 4.95
C ALA A 19 8.64 -2.96 5.89
N PHE A 20 9.75 -2.22 5.92
CA PHE A 20 9.86 -1.01 6.76
C PHE A 20 8.96 0.10 6.24
N THR A 21 8.87 0.27 4.92
CA THR A 21 7.97 1.25 4.31
C THR A 21 6.51 0.93 4.63
N LEU A 22 6.11 -0.34 4.54
CA LEU A 22 4.78 -0.81 4.96
C LEU A 22 4.49 -0.43 6.43
N VAL A 23 5.42 -0.77 7.35
CA VAL A 23 5.24 -0.52 8.78
C VAL A 23 5.16 0.98 9.07
N ASN A 24 6.04 1.78 8.48
CA ASN A 24 6.04 3.24 8.68
C ASN A 24 4.74 3.87 8.18
N TYR A 25 4.29 3.48 6.99
CA TYR A 25 3.01 3.93 6.44
C TYR A 25 1.85 3.55 7.37
N ALA A 26 1.81 2.28 7.83
CA ALA A 26 0.75 1.81 8.71
C ALA A 26 0.71 2.58 10.05
N ILE A 27 1.88 2.91 10.61
CA ILE A 27 2.00 3.70 11.84
C ILE A 27 1.50 5.13 11.62
N GLU A 28 1.89 5.79 10.52
CA GLU A 28 1.47 7.16 10.21
C GLU A 28 -0.05 7.23 10.05
N MET A 29 -0.64 6.30 9.27
CA MET A 29 -2.08 6.25 9.08
C MET A 29 -2.84 5.97 10.37
N ALA A 30 -2.36 5.03 11.19
CA ALA A 30 -2.98 4.72 12.48
C ALA A 30 -2.93 5.94 13.42
N LYS A 31 -1.82 6.68 13.45
CA LYS A 31 -1.70 7.93 14.21
C LYS A 31 -2.70 8.96 13.72
N THR A 32 -2.86 9.15 12.41
CA THR A 32 -3.83 10.08 11.85
C THR A 32 -5.26 9.72 12.25
N LEU A 33 -5.63 8.44 12.22
CA LEU A 33 -6.96 7.97 12.66
C LEU A 33 -7.20 8.27 14.15
N VAL A 34 -6.21 7.99 15.01
CA VAL A 34 -6.30 8.29 16.45
C VAL A 34 -6.41 9.80 16.70
N GLN A 35 -5.63 10.61 15.99
CA GLN A 35 -5.60 12.07 16.16
C GLN A 35 -6.90 12.75 15.70
N LYS A 36 -7.59 12.21 14.70
CA LYS A 36 -8.90 12.72 14.27
C LYS A 36 -9.98 12.57 15.34
N GLY A 37 -9.76 11.70 16.33
CA GLY A 37 -10.67 11.52 17.46
C GLY A 37 -12.03 10.92 17.07
N GLU A 38 -12.11 10.25 15.92
CA GLU A 38 -13.31 9.50 15.52
C GLU A 38 -13.49 8.28 16.43
N GLU A 39 -14.73 7.97 16.82
CA GLU A 39 -15.03 6.71 17.52
C GLU A 39 -14.84 5.55 16.56
N LEU A 40 -13.69 4.89 16.65
CA LEU A 40 -13.39 3.70 15.87
C LEU A 40 -13.97 2.47 16.57
N SER A 41 -14.78 1.70 15.86
CA SER A 41 -15.34 0.43 16.34
C SER A 41 -14.28 -0.68 16.48
N GLN A 42 -13.09 -0.47 15.91
CA GLN A 42 -11.99 -1.42 15.88
C GLN A 42 -10.67 -0.71 16.14
N ASN A 43 -9.63 -1.50 16.48
CA ASN A 43 -8.29 -0.96 16.65
C ASN A 43 -7.83 -0.27 15.34
N PRO A 44 -7.37 1.00 15.39
CA PRO A 44 -6.93 1.74 14.21
C PRO A 44 -5.84 1.02 13.40
N ALA A 45 -4.95 0.26 14.03
CA ALA A 45 -3.96 -0.53 13.31
C ALA A 45 -4.61 -1.60 12.42
N ASN A 46 -5.65 -2.29 12.91
CA ASN A 46 -6.36 -3.29 12.12
C ASN A 46 -7.09 -2.65 10.94
N ILE A 47 -7.76 -1.51 11.17
CA ILE A 47 -8.45 -0.75 10.12
C ILE A 47 -7.48 -0.40 8.98
N VAL A 48 -6.28 0.04 9.32
CA VAL A 48 -5.26 0.40 8.34
C VAL A 48 -4.76 -0.82 7.57
N LEU A 49 -4.44 -1.92 8.26
CA LEU A 49 -3.96 -3.13 7.60
C LEU A 49 -5.02 -3.77 6.70
N ASP A 50 -6.28 -3.76 7.12
CA ASP A 50 -7.42 -4.23 6.32
C ASP A 50 -7.60 -3.35 5.08
N ALA A 51 -7.52 -2.02 5.23
CA ALA A 51 -7.60 -1.09 4.10
C ALA A 51 -6.45 -1.30 3.09
N ILE A 52 -5.22 -1.55 3.55
CA ILE A 52 -4.08 -1.90 2.70
C ILE A 52 -4.35 -3.20 1.94
N ALA A 53 -4.87 -4.23 2.62
CA ALA A 53 -5.16 -5.52 2.00
C ALA A 53 -6.33 -5.50 1.00
N GLU A 54 -7.26 -4.55 1.17
CA GLU A 54 -8.43 -4.34 0.32
C GLU A 54 -8.24 -3.22 -0.72
N ASN A 55 -7.09 -2.55 -0.71
CA ASN A 55 -6.75 -1.45 -1.61
C ASN A 55 -7.72 -0.28 -1.50
N ARG A 56 -8.16 0.01 -0.27
CA ARG A 56 -9.02 1.15 0.04
C ARG A 56 -8.17 2.34 0.41
N ASP A 57 -8.56 3.50 -0.10
CA ASP A 57 -7.93 4.77 0.30
C ASP A 57 -8.26 5.09 1.75
N LEU A 58 -7.22 5.45 2.50
CA LEU A 58 -7.38 5.94 3.86
C LEU A 58 -7.29 7.47 3.89
N PRO A 59 -8.15 8.13 4.68
CA PRO A 59 -8.22 9.58 4.71
C PRO A 59 -7.00 10.16 5.42
N GLY A 60 -6.13 10.84 4.67
CA GLY A 60 -4.87 11.40 5.17
C GLY A 60 -3.60 10.76 4.58
N SER A 61 -3.72 9.99 3.50
CA SER A 61 -2.57 9.42 2.77
C SER A 61 -1.55 10.51 2.42
N LEU A 62 -0.44 10.52 3.16
CA LEU A 62 0.72 11.37 2.90
C LEU A 62 1.41 10.87 1.64
N GLU A 63 1.16 11.57 0.54
CA GLU A 63 1.77 11.45 -0.78
C GLU A 63 1.71 10.07 -1.46
N GLU A 64 1.24 10.11 -2.71
CA GLU A 64 1.24 9.05 -3.73
C GLU A 64 2.63 8.46 -4.07
N LYS A 65 3.68 8.70 -3.27
CA LYS A 65 5.08 8.49 -3.65
C LYS A 65 5.75 7.21 -3.15
N LYS A 66 5.05 6.32 -2.44
CA LYS A 66 5.66 5.07 -1.94
C LYS A 66 4.89 3.79 -2.26
N MET A 67 3.74 3.90 -2.92
CA MET A 67 3.04 2.74 -3.45
C MET A 67 3.56 2.47 -4.86
N VAL A 68 4.23 1.34 -5.05
CA VAL A 68 4.56 0.87 -6.39
C VAL A 68 3.25 0.35 -6.97
N PHE A 69 2.56 1.21 -7.72
CA PHE A 69 1.50 0.74 -8.61
C PHE A 69 2.20 -0.06 -9.71
N SER A 70 2.09 -1.39 -9.66
CA SER A 70 2.29 -2.18 -10.87
C SER A 70 1.11 -1.90 -11.79
N ASP A 71 1.20 -0.81 -12.55
CA ASP A 71 0.45 -0.67 -13.78
C ASP A 71 0.89 -1.81 -14.69
N ASN A 72 0.08 -2.86 -14.75
CA ASN A 72 0.10 -3.78 -15.87
C ASN A 72 -0.48 -3.05 -17.08
N THR A 73 0.31 -2.16 -17.67
CA THR A 73 0.18 -1.80 -19.08
C THR A 73 1.33 -2.44 -19.84
N GLU A 74 0.94 -3.16 -20.89
CA GLU A 74 1.75 -4.07 -21.67
C GLU A 74 2.94 -3.38 -22.35
N LYS A 75 3.98 -4.19 -22.60
CA LYS A 75 5.27 -3.90 -23.24
C LYS A 75 5.19 -3.06 -24.52
N GLU A 76 6.20 -2.21 -24.74
CA GLU A 76 6.94 -2.16 -26.01
C GLU A 76 8.46 -2.02 -25.74
N PRO A 77 9.34 -2.74 -26.46
CA PRO A 77 10.78 -2.57 -26.37
C PRO A 77 11.20 -1.36 -27.20
N SER A 78 11.65 -0.28 -26.56
CA SER A 78 12.30 0.80 -27.31
C SER A 78 13.69 0.33 -27.75
N GLU A 79 13.81 0.02 -29.05
CA GLU A 79 15.07 -0.26 -29.72
C GLU A 79 16.09 0.85 -29.47
N GLU A 80 17.23 0.44 -28.95
CA GLU A 80 18.44 1.23 -28.76
C GLU A 80 19.04 1.56 -30.12
N LYS A 81 18.65 2.70 -30.71
CA LYS A 81 19.30 3.21 -31.93
C LYS A 81 20.47 4.10 -31.57
N PHE A 82 21.61 3.47 -31.28
CA PHE A 82 22.91 4.13 -31.44
C PHE A 82 23.04 4.62 -32.89
N MET A 83 23.03 5.93 -33.11
CA MET A 83 23.66 6.51 -34.29
C MET A 83 24.89 7.28 -33.83
N ALA A 84 26.02 6.59 -33.89
CA ALA A 84 27.30 7.23 -34.17
C ALA A 84 27.34 7.51 -35.69
N VAL A 85 27.34 8.79 -36.07
CA VAL A 85 28.03 9.32 -37.26
C VAL A 85 28.47 10.74 -36.93
#